data_AF-A0A8C6ETN1-F1
#
_entry.id   AF-A0A8C6ETN1-F1
#
_cell.length_a   1.000
_cell.length_b   1.000
_cell.length_c   1.000
_cell.angle_alpha   90.00
_cell.angle_beta   90.00
_cell.angle_gamma   90.00
#
_symmetry.space_group_name_H-M   'P 1'
#
loop_
_entity.id
_entity.type
_entity.pdbx_description
1 polymer ?
#
loop_
_entity_poly.entity_id
_entity_poly.type
_entity_poly.pdbx_seq_one_letter_code
_entity_poly.pdbx_strand_id
1 'polypeptide(L)' 'MPPRRNGKNKLPVPLPEGKVLDDVEGKQWVLGKIIGSGGFGLIYLITPTLNIFISHLK' A
#
# COMPACT_ATOMS: atom_id res chain seq x y z
N MET A 1 -23.66 -4.59 -29.11
CA MET A 1 -23.18 -4.25 -27.75
C MET A 1 -21.76 -4.78 -27.60
N PRO A 2 -20.81 -4.02 -27.02
CA PRO A 2 -19.48 -4.55 -26.71
C PRO A 2 -19.59 -5.70 -25.69
N PRO A 3 -18.70 -6.70 -25.74
CA PRO A 3 -18.77 -7.86 -24.85
C PRO A 3 -18.72 -7.40 -23.39
N ARG A 4 -19.72 -7.78 -22.59
CA ARG A 4 -19.62 -7.68 -21.14
C ARG A 4 -18.47 -8.58 -20.71
N ARG A 5 -17.35 -7.99 -20.27
CA ARG A 5 -16.20 -8.72 -19.75
C ARG A 5 -16.67 -9.52 -18.53
N ASN A 6 -17.02 -10.79 -18.74
CA ASN A 6 -17.45 -11.73 -17.71
C ASN A 6 -16.34 -12.09 -16.69
N GLY A 7 -15.15 -11.50 -16.82
CA GLY A 7 -14.10 -11.60 -15.81
C GLY A 7 -14.39 -10.62 -14.70
N LYS A 8 -14.85 -11.11 -13.54
CA LYS A 8 -14.78 -10.36 -12.28
C LYS A 8 -13.36 -9.78 -12.20
N ASN A 9 -13.21 -8.46 -12.22
CA ASN A 9 -11.91 -7.82 -12.00
C ASN A 9 -11.45 -8.30 -10.64
N LYS A 10 -10.46 -9.21 -10.62
CA LYS A 10 -9.98 -9.80 -9.38
C LYS A 10 -9.18 -8.71 -8.67
N LEU A 11 -9.58 -8.40 -7.45
CA LEU A 11 -8.77 -7.59 -6.56
C LEU A 11 -7.44 -8.30 -6.29
N PRO A 12 -6.36 -7.55 -5.99
CA PRO A 12 -5.11 -8.14 -5.60
C PRO A 12 -5.27 -8.85 -4.25
N VAL A 13 -4.37 -9.79 -3.98
CA VAL A 13 -4.25 -10.39 -2.65
C VAL A 13 -3.84 -9.30 -1.65
N PRO A 14 -4.53 -9.16 -0.50
CA PRO A 14 -4.15 -8.23 0.54
C PRO A 14 -2.69 -8.37 0.97
N LEU A 15 -2.03 -7.24 1.17
CA LEU A 15 -0.76 -7.19 1.88
C LEU A 15 -1.03 -7.26 3.39
N PRO A 16 -0.15 -7.90 4.16
CA PRO A 16 -0.32 -7.98 5.60
C PRO A 16 -0.20 -6.60 6.27
N GLU A 17 -1.00 -6.38 7.32
CA GLU A 17 -0.81 -5.23 8.22
C GLU A 17 0.58 -5.29 8.87
N GLY A 18 1.17 -4.12 9.13
CA GLY A 18 2.54 -3.99 9.63
C GLY A 18 3.63 -4.09 8.56
N LYS A 19 3.28 -4.38 7.30
CA LYS A 19 4.26 -4.40 6.21
C LYS A 19 4.86 -3.02 5.99
N VAL A 20 6.20 -2.93 5.96
CA VAL A 20 6.93 -1.72 5.57
C VAL A 20 7.06 -1.68 4.05
N LEU A 21 6.73 -0.54 3.44
CA LEU A 21 6.92 -0.25 2.02
C LEU A 21 7.82 0.97 1.85
N ASP A 22 8.77 0.89 0.92
CA ASP A 22 9.52 2.04 0.43
C ASP A 22 8.73 2.73 -0.70
N ASP A 23 8.66 4.06 -0.68
CA ASP A 23 8.16 4.85 -1.80
C ASP A 23 9.28 5.26 -2.77
N VAL A 24 8.89 5.92 -3.86
CA VAL A 24 9.82 6.37 -4.90
C VAL A 24 10.76 7.49 -4.46
N GLU A 25 10.47 8.15 -3.32
CA GLU A 25 11.31 9.16 -2.69
C GLU A 25 12.23 8.56 -1.60
N GLY A 26 12.17 7.24 -1.39
CA GLY A 26 12.94 6.53 -0.37
C GLY A 26 12.38 6.68 1.05
N LYS A 27 11.14 7.17 1.22
CA LYS A 27 10.47 7.17 2.52
C LYS A 27 9.85 5.80 2.77
N GLN A 28 9.74 5.45 4.04
CA GLN A 28 9.17 4.18 4.47
C GLN A 28 7.82 4.38 5.15
N TRP A 29 6.90 3.45 4.86
CA TRP A 29 5.51 3.49 5.30
C TRP A 29 5.09 2.13 5.85
N VAL A 30 4.50 2.11 7.05
CA VAL A 30 3.89 0.91 7.63
C VAL A 30 2.42 0.85 7.21
N LEU A 31 2.03 -0.27 6.57
CA LEU A 31 0.64 -0.56 6.24
C LEU A 31 -0.18 -0.83 7.49
N GLY A 32 -1.32 -0.16 7.61
CA GLY A 32 -2.38 -0.48 8.56
C GLY A 32 -3.52 -1.26 7.90
N LYS A 33 -4.69 -1.24 8.53
CA LYS A 33 -5.90 -1.91 8.02
C LYS A 33 -6.33 -1.43 6.63
N ILE A 34 -6.96 -2.32 5.88
CA ILE A 34 -7.68 -1.99 4.66
C ILE A 34 -8.93 -1.16 5.03
N ILE A 35 -9.12 -0.04 4.33
CA ILE A 35 -10.29 0.83 4.50
C ILE A 35 -11.19 0.87 3.26
N GLY A 36 -10.78 0.23 2.17
CA GLY A 36 -11.60 0.15 0.97
C GLY A 36 -10.97 -0.69 -0.14
N SER A 37 -11.78 -0.97 -1.15
CA SER A 37 -11.38 -1.65 -2.38
C SER A 37 -12.16 -1.09 -3.56
N GLY A 38 -11.52 -0.93 -4.70
CA GLY A 38 -12.17 -0.38 -5.90
C GLY A 38 -11.31 -0.54 -7.14
N GLY A 39 -11.95 -0.60 -8.31
CA GLY A 39 -11.26 -0.86 -9.57
C GLY A 39 -10.47 -2.16 -9.53
N PHE A 40 -9.13 -2.04 -9.47
CA PHE A 40 -8.17 -3.15 -9.42
C PHE A 40 -7.26 -3.09 -8.18
N GLY A 41 -7.64 -2.34 -7.14
CA GLY A 41 -6.77 -2.03 -6.00
C GLY A 41 -7.45 -2.07 -4.64
N LEU A 42 -6.60 -2.06 -3.61
CA LEU A 42 -6.95 -2.00 -2.19
C LEU A 42 -6.42 -0.70 -1.60
N ILE A 43 -7.16 -0.11 -0.66
CA ILE A 43 -6.82 1.15 0.01
C ILE A 43 -6.50 0.84 1.47
N TYR A 44 -5.31 1.23 1.93
CA TYR A 44 -4.82 0.97 3.28
C TYR A 44 -4.66 2.29 4.06
N LEU A 45 -4.82 2.23 5.38
CA LEU A 45 -4.20 3.23 6.25
C LEU A 45 -2.68 3.10 6.18
N ILE A 46 -1.96 4.20 6.33
CA ILE A 46 -0.49 4.23 6.37
C ILE A 46 -0.01 5.06 7.55
N THR A 47 1.11 4.65 8.13
CA THR A 47 1.85 5.46 9.12
C THR A 47 3.30 5.59 8.66
N PRO A 48 3.90 6.79 8.72
CA PRO A 48 5.31 6.95 8.35
C PRO A 48 6.16 6.17 9.35
N THR A 49 7.15 5.42 8.87
CA THR A 49 8.21 4.97 9.76
C THR A 49 9.02 6.20 10.13
N LEU A 50 9.07 6.54 11.41
CA LEU A 50 10.00 7.54 11.93
C LEU A 50 11.41 7.00 11.73
N ASN A 51 11.97 7.22 10.54
CA ASN A 51 13.39 7.09 10.33
C ASN A 51 13.99 8.33 10.99
N ILE A 52 14.17 8.24 12.32
CA ILE A 52 15.02 9.18 13.04
C ILE A 52 16.38 8.96 12.39
N PHE A 53 16.69 9.78 11.39
CA PHE A 53 18.01 9.90 10.86
C PHE A 53 18.89 10.34 12.03
N ILE A 54 19.44 9.36 12.75
CA ILE A 54 20.71 9.49 13.45
C ILE A 54 21.77 9.54 12.34
N SER A 55 21.64 10.49 11.41
CA SER A 55 22.71 10.86 10.51
C SER A 55 23.66 11.70 11.34
N HIS A 56 24.56 10.99 12.00
CA HIS A 56 25.89 11.46 12.37
C HIS A 56 25.99 12.85 13.00
N LEU A 57 25.85 12.89 14.33
CA LEU A 57 26.92 13.46 15.15
C LEU A 57 28.21 12.68 14.83
N LYS A 58 29.00 13.17 13.87
CA LYS A 58 30.42 12.87 13.70
C LYS A 58 31.13 14.15 13.29
#